data_AF-A0A2V7JNA1-F1
#
_entry.id   AF-A0A2V7JNA1-F1
#
_cell.length_a   1.000
_cell.length_b   1.000
_cell.length_c   1.000
_cell.angle_alpha   90.00
_cell.angle_beta   90.00
_cell.angle_gamma   90.00
#
_symmetry.space_group_name_H-M   'P 1'
#
loop_
_entity.id
_entity.type
_entity.pdbx_description
1 polymer ?
#
loop_
_entity_poly.entity_id
_entity_poly.type
_entity_poly.pdbx_seq_one_letter_code
_entity_poly.pdbx_strand_id
1 'polypeptide(L)' 'MIDQLKKKLGEEAERLRHELHVTLPQEIRKAVELGDLRENSEYKAALERQQFVQARLGQLRQRLSKLSQIDVSQIPSDK' A
#
# COMPACT_ATOMS: atom_id res chain seq x y z
N MET A 1 16.95 15.32 2.08
CA MET A 1 16.26 14.88 0.83
C MET A 1 15.80 13.44 0.91
N ILE A 2 16.67 12.47 1.23
CA ILE A 2 16.28 11.05 1.36
C ILE A 2 15.35 10.77 2.54
N ASP A 3 15.52 11.44 3.68
CA ASP A 3 14.65 11.23 4.85
C ASP A 3 13.21 11.69 4.61
N GLN A 4 13.02 12.80 3.89
CA GLN A 4 11.69 13.27 3.47
C GLN A 4 11.03 12.27 2.51
N LEU A 5 11.80 11.66 1.61
CA LEU A 5 11.30 10.62 0.73
C LEU A 5 10.92 9.36 1.52
N LYS A 6 11.78 8.89 2.45
CA LYS A 6 11.47 7.77 3.36
C LYS A 6 10.19 8.02 4.14
N LYS A 7 10.03 9.23 4.70
CA LYS A 7 8.82 9.63 5.43
C LYS A 7 7.56 9.55 4.54
N LYS A 8 7.58 10.15 3.34
CA LYS A 8 6.45 10.10 2.41
C LYS A 8 6.06 8.67 2.02
N LEU A 9 7.05 7.83 1.71
CA LEU A 9 6.81 6.42 1.35
C LEU A 9 6.28 5.61 2.54
N GLY A 10 6.74 5.91 3.76
CA GLY A 10 6.21 5.31 4.99
C GLY A 10 4.76 5.71 5.27
N GLU A 11 4.42 6.98 5.12
CA GLU A 11 3.05 7.49 5.26
C GLU A 11 2.09 6.90 4.21
N GLU A 12 2.55 6.70 2.98
CA GLU A 12 1.79 5.99 1.95
C GLU A 12 1.60 4.51 2.31
N ALA A 13 2.67 3.84 2.76
CA ALA A 13 2.61 2.44 3.17
C ALA A 13 1.65 2.22 4.34
N GLU A 14 1.64 3.09 5.35
CA GLU A 14 0.71 2.99 6.48
C GLU A 14 -0.75 3.21 6.06
N ARG A 15 -1.02 4.17 5.16
CA ARG A 15 -2.36 4.37 4.61
C ARG A 15 -2.85 3.14 3.87
N LEU A 16 -2.02 2.58 2.99
CA LEU A 16 -2.35 1.35 2.26
C LEU A 16 -2.49 0.14 3.19
N ARG A 17 -1.70 0.08 4.28
CA ARG A 17 -1.82 -0.98 5.29
C ARG A 17 -3.14 -0.89 6.05
N HIS A 18 -3.60 0.31 6.39
CA HIS A 18 -4.90 0.54 7.00
C HIS A 18 -6.03 0.17 6.04
N GLU A 19 -5.94 0.64 4.79
CA GLU A 19 -6.91 0.30 3.74
C GLU A 19 -7.03 -1.22 3.55
N LEU A 20 -5.89 -1.92 3.48
CA LEU A 20 -5.84 -3.36 3.25
C LEU A 20 -6.45 -4.19 4.39
N HIS A 21 -6.22 -3.80 5.64
CA HIS A 21 -6.59 -4.61 6.81
C HIS A 21 -7.87 -4.15 7.50
N VAL A 22 -8.33 -2.93 7.23
CA VAL A 22 -9.50 -2.34 7.90
C VAL A 22 -10.58 -2.03 6.87
N THR A 23 -10.29 -1.17 5.88
CA THR A 23 -11.30 -0.69 4.94
C THR A 23 -11.79 -1.79 4.00
N LEU A 24 -10.90 -2.43 3.25
CA LEU A 24 -11.29 -3.42 2.24
C LEU A 24 -12.00 -4.65 2.82
N PRO A 25 -11.59 -5.23 3.97
CA PRO A 25 -12.34 -6.32 4.58
C PRO A 25 -13.76 -5.91 5.00
N GLN A 26 -13.95 -4.66 5.46
CA GLN A 26 -15.28 -4.14 5.78
C GLN A 26 -16.13 -3.96 4.51
N GLU A 27 -15.55 -3.45 3.42
CA GLU A 27 -16.27 -3.29 2.14
C GLU A 27 -16.62 -4.64 1.52
N ILE A 28 -15.70 -5.60 1.52
CA ILE A 28 -15.96 -6.96 1.07
C ILE A 28 -17.09 -7.58 1.87
N ARG A 29 -17.07 -7.45 3.20
CA ARG A 29 -18.14 -7.98 4.06
C ARG A 29 -19.49 -7.35 3.74
N LYS A 30 -19.56 -6.03 3.57
CA LYS A 30 -20.78 -5.32 3.16
C LYS A 30 -21.28 -5.81 1.80
N ALA A 31 -20.38 -5.96 0.83
CA ALA A 31 -20.75 -6.48 -0.48
C ALA A 31 -21.28 -7.91 -0.41
N VAL A 32 -20.74 -8.75 0.49
CA VAL A 32 -21.21 -10.11 0.71
C VAL A 32 -22.62 -10.16 1.31
N GLU A 33 -22.96 -9.21 2.19
CA GLU A 33 -24.28 -9.12 2.81
C GLU A 33 -25.39 -8.71 1.81
N LEU A 34 -25.03 -8.11 0.67
CA LEU A 34 -25.96 -7.63 -0.36
C LEU A 34 -26.46 -8.73 -1.33
N GLY A 35 -26.03 -9.99 -1.17
CA GLY A 35 -26.58 -11.12 -1.93
C GLY A 35 -25.65 -11.66 -3.01
N ASP A 36 -26.13 -11.79 -4.25
CA ASP A 36 -25.46 -12.60 -5.28
C ASP A 36 -24.06 -12.10 -5.67
N LEU A 37 -23.03 -12.78 -5.15
CA LEU A 37 -21.63 -12.45 -5.34
C LEU A 37 -21.15 -12.56 -6.78
N ARG A 38 -21.86 -13.34 -7.63
CA ARG A 38 -21.47 -13.50 -9.03
C ARG A 38 -21.73 -12.24 -9.84
N GLU A 39 -22.75 -11.47 -9.51
CA GLU A 39 -23.10 -10.21 -10.19
C GLU A 39 -22.66 -8.97 -9.42
N ASN A 40 -22.35 -9.12 -8.12
CA ASN A 40 -21.93 -8.01 -7.28
C ASN A 40 -20.61 -7.38 -7.79
N SER A 41 -20.74 -6.16 -8.31
CA SER A 41 -19.63 -5.42 -8.93
C SER A 41 -18.72 -4.81 -7.87
N GLU A 42 -19.28 -4.42 -6.72
CA GLU A 42 -18.57 -3.90 -5.56
C GLU A 42 -17.65 -4.96 -4.94
N TYR A 43 -18.10 -6.22 -4.85
CA TYR A 43 -17.29 -7.33 -4.36
C TYR A 43 -16.07 -7.57 -5.26
N LYS A 44 -16.27 -7.59 -6.58
CA LYS A 44 -15.18 -7.75 -7.56
C LYS A 44 -14.21 -6.57 -7.50
N ALA A 45 -14.72 -5.35 -7.45
CA ALA A 45 -13.91 -4.14 -7.33
C ALA A 45 -13.10 -4.13 -6.02
N ALA A 46 -13.69 -4.54 -4.91
CA ALA A 46 -13.00 -4.62 -3.62
C ALA A 46 -11.89 -5.69 -3.62
N LEU A 47 -12.10 -6.83 -4.28
CA LEU A 47 -11.06 -7.86 -4.47
C LEU A 47 -9.92 -7.37 -5.37
N GLU A 48 -10.23 -6.74 -6.51
CA GLU A 48 -9.21 -6.15 -7.39
C GLU A 48 -8.41 -5.07 -6.66
N ARG A 49 -9.10 -4.24 -5.87
CA ARG A 49 -8.45 -3.22 -5.04
C ARG A 49 -7.55 -3.86 -3.99
N GLN A 50 -7.98 -4.94 -3.35
CA GLN A 50 -7.17 -5.68 -2.38
C GLN A 50 -5.87 -6.18 -3.01
N GLN A 51 -5.94 -6.80 -4.19
CA GLN A 51 -4.77 -7.28 -4.92
C GLN A 51 -3.83 -6.11 -5.30
N PHE A 52 -4.40 -5.02 -5.81
CA PHE A 52 -3.63 -3.82 -6.15
C PHE A 52 -2.88 -3.25 -4.93
N VAL A 53 -3.59 -3.09 -3.81
CA VAL A 53 -3.02 -2.53 -2.57
C VAL A 53 -1.92 -3.43 -2.02
N GLN A 54 -2.10 -4.76 -2.05
CA GLN A 54 -1.06 -5.72 -1.67
C GLN A 54 0.20 -5.58 -2.54
N ALA A 55 0.04 -5.54 -3.86
CA ALA A 55 1.15 -5.38 -4.79
C ALA A 55 1.90 -4.06 -4.57
N ARG A 56 1.15 -2.96 -4.41
CA ARG A 56 1.71 -1.62 -4.15
C ARG A 56 2.46 -1.58 -2.82
N LEU A 57 1.92 -2.19 -1.77
CA LEU A 57 2.56 -2.26 -0.45
C LEU A 57 3.88 -3.04 -0.53
N GLY A 58 3.92 -4.14 -1.30
CA GLY A 58 5.14 -4.89 -1.58
C GLY A 58 6.22 -4.03 -2.26
N GLN A 59 5.84 -3.27 -3.30
CA GLN A 59 6.74 -2.35 -4.00
C GLN A 59 7.29 -1.25 -3.07
N LEU A 60 6.43 -0.66 -2.24
CA LEU A 60 6.83 0.38 -1.28
C LEU A 60 7.80 -0.18 -0.24
N ARG A 61 7.55 -1.38 0.30
CA ARG A 61 8.46 -2.05 1.24
C ARG A 61 9.82 -2.32 0.61
N GLN A 62 9.85 -2.80 -0.64
CA GLN A 62 11.12 -3.03 -1.34
C GLN A 62 11.87 -1.72 -1.56
N ARG A 63 11.17 -0.64 -1.93
CA ARG A 63 11.78 0.69 -2.13
C ARG A 63 12.31 1.27 -0.82
N LEU A 64 11.55 1.17 0.27
CA LEU A 64 11.98 1.59 1.60
C LEU A 64 13.22 0.81 2.07
N SER A 65 13.23 -0.52 1.87
CA SER A 65 14.38 -1.37 2.19
C SER A 65 15.64 -0.93 1.43
N LYS A 66 15.54 -0.73 0.11
CA LYS A 66 16.64 -0.19 -0.71
C LYS A 66 17.12 1.17 -0.19
N LEU A 67 16.21 2.09 0.12
CA LEU A 67 16.56 3.42 0.66
C LEU A 67 17.21 3.35 2.05
N SER A 68 16.86 2.36 2.87
CA SER A 68 17.47 2.15 4.18
C SER A 68 18.88 1.55 4.11
N GLN A 69 19.21 0.85 3.02
CA GLN A 69 20.56 0.32 2.77
C GLN A 69 21.52 1.35 2.20
N ILE A 70 21.02 2.47 1.65
CA ILE A 70 21.87 3.56 1.15
C ILE A 70 22.44 4.30 2.35
N ASP A 71 23.75 4.16 2.53
CA ASP A 71 24.50 4.95 3.50
C ASP A 71 24.68 6.37 2.95
N VAL A 72 23.86 7.29 3.46
CA VAL A 72 23.84 8.69 3.02
C VAL A 72 25.13 9.44 3.37
N SER A 73 25.96 8.90 4.26
CA SER A 73 27.26 9.45 4.62
C SER A 73 28.33 9.27 3.54
N GLN A 74 28.12 8.31 2.62
CA GLN A 74 29.04 7.97 1.53
C GLN A 74 28.73 8.73 0.22
N ILE A 75 27.66 9.54 0.19
CA ILE A 75 27.31 10.35 -0.99
C ILE A 75 28.01 11.70 -0.82
N PRO A 76 29.07 12.01 -1.60
CA PRO A 76 29.70 13.32 -1.55
C PRO A 76 28.66 14.37 -1.94
N SER A 77 28.42 15.32 -1.03
CA SER A 77 27.62 16.49 -1.31
C SER A 77 28.47 17.44 -2.14
N ASP A 78 28.56 17.21 -3.45
CA ASP A 78 29.16 18.19 -4.35
C ASP A 78 28.31 19.48 -4.29
N LYS A 79 29.00 20.58 -3.97
CA LYS A 79 28.49 21.95 -3.95
C LYS A 79 28.47 22.53 -5.35
#